data_AF-A0A2T9YFC7-F1
#
_entry.id   AF-A0A2T9YFC7-F1
#
_cell.length_a   1.000
_cell.length_b   1.000
_cell.length_c   1.000
_cell.angle_alpha   90.00
_cell.angle_beta   90.00
_cell.angle_gamma   90.00
#
_symmetry.space_group_name_H-M   'P 1'
#
loop_
_entity.id
_entity.type
_entity.pdbx_description
1 polymer ?
#
loop_
_entity_poly.entity_id
_entity_poly.type
_entity_poly.pdbx_seq_one_letter_code
_entity_poly.pdbx_strand_id
1 'polypeptide(L)'
;MSKKHIFVQNLLSRKYLSESEMKDFVSELFGPEANADNIIQYTKKKQIDYGLDLVKYIDQVSGEGCWYLINTKKDTLSALSTTFNQNEIVFIKLIIEAIMTNENNSFSITYHEALRKANEVGVSTFKAKEAQKSLEKFAKEQWLESDKGRFLLGNRALCELRVYLLDFYPEEILDCYVCNNIATKGFICGYCGKAIHTFCHTELSNEKNSGVCLNCNKDYDPTDSVIGLVVSSP
;
A
#
# COMPACT_ATOMS: atom_id res chain seq x y z
N MET A 1 -31.85 0.76 -11.72
CA MET A 1 -30.79 1.16 -10.76
C MET A 1 -30.04 2.36 -11.35
N SER A 2 -29.74 3.42 -10.60
CA SER A 2 -29.11 4.61 -11.22
C SER A 2 -27.64 4.36 -11.57
N LYS A 3 -27.11 5.00 -12.62
CA LYS A 3 -25.69 4.89 -13.03
C LYS A 3 -24.73 5.10 -11.86
N LYS A 4 -25.05 6.04 -10.96
CA LYS A 4 -24.28 6.32 -9.73
C LYS A 4 -24.23 5.12 -8.76
N HIS A 5 -25.32 4.37 -8.62
CA HIS A 5 -25.31 3.15 -7.80
C HIS A 5 -24.47 2.05 -8.44
N ILE A 6 -24.55 1.89 -9.77
CA ILE A 6 -23.73 0.91 -10.52
C ILE A 6 -22.25 1.23 -10.38
N PHE A 7 -21.88 2.51 -10.44
CA PHE A 7 -20.50 2.98 -10.25
C PHE A 7 -19.95 2.52 -8.89
N VAL A 8 -20.68 2.80 -7.82
CA VAL A 8 -20.29 2.42 -6.45
C VAL A 8 -20.26 0.90 -6.26
N GLN A 9 -21.26 0.17 -6.77
CA GLN A 9 -21.27 -1.29 -6.69
C GLN A 9 -20.06 -1.91 -7.39
N ASN A 10 -19.66 -1.35 -8.53
CA ASN A 10 -18.44 -1.78 -9.21
C ASN A 10 -17.21 -1.46 -8.37
N LEU A 11 -17.10 -0.26 -7.80
CA LEU A 11 -16.00 0.10 -6.89
C LEU A 11 -15.92 -0.78 -5.64
N LEU A 12 -17.05 -1.32 -5.17
CA LEU A 12 -17.07 -2.28 -4.06
C LEU A 12 -16.67 -3.69 -4.51
N SER A 13 -17.03 -4.08 -5.74
CA SER A 13 -16.66 -5.39 -6.31
C SER A 13 -15.22 -5.45 -6.82
N ARG A 14 -14.69 -4.32 -7.29
CA ARG A 14 -13.34 -4.16 -7.80
C ARG A 14 -12.48 -3.69 -6.64
N LYS A 15 -11.33 -4.34 -6.44
CA LYS A 15 -10.47 -4.06 -5.28
C LYS A 15 -9.73 -2.73 -5.41
N TYR A 16 -9.43 -2.36 -6.64
CA TYR A 16 -8.86 -1.09 -7.06
C TYR A 16 -9.13 -0.88 -8.54
N LEU A 17 -8.87 0.33 -9.02
CA LEU A 17 -8.84 0.68 -10.43
C LEU A 17 -7.58 1.52 -10.68
N SER A 18 -6.80 1.19 -11.70
CA SER A 18 -5.78 2.13 -12.17
C SER A 18 -6.42 3.42 -12.67
N GLU A 19 -5.62 4.46 -12.88
CA GLU A 19 -6.13 5.73 -13.39
C GLU A 19 -6.74 5.60 -14.80
N SER A 20 -6.17 4.75 -15.66
CA SER A 20 -6.73 4.45 -16.98
C SER A 20 -8.05 3.69 -16.86
N GLU A 21 -8.09 2.62 -16.05
CA GLU A 21 -9.30 1.83 -15.85
C GLU A 21 -10.45 2.65 -15.24
N MET A 22 -10.13 3.60 -14.35
CA MET A 22 -11.12 4.53 -13.79
C MET A 22 -11.71 5.44 -14.86
N LYS A 23 -10.88 6.02 -15.74
CA LYS A 23 -11.33 6.89 -16.83
C LYS A 23 -12.19 6.11 -17.84
N ASP A 24 -11.74 4.92 -18.22
CA ASP A 24 -12.48 4.04 -19.12
C ASP A 24 -13.83 3.64 -18.52
N PHE A 25 -13.85 3.28 -17.23
CA PHE A 25 -15.08 2.92 -16.54
C PHE A 25 -16.07 4.08 -16.43
N VAL A 26 -15.59 5.30 -16.18
CA VAL A 26 -16.44 6.50 -16.22
C VAL A 26 -17.00 6.73 -17.63
N SER A 27 -16.16 6.64 -18.65
CA SER A 27 -16.55 6.83 -20.06
C SER A 27 -17.63 5.81 -20.47
N GLU A 28 -17.45 4.54 -20.12
CA GLU A 28 -18.40 3.46 -20.39
C GLU A 28 -19.76 3.71 -19.73
N LEU A 29 -19.75 4.13 -18.46
CA LEU A 29 -20.98 4.23 -17.67
C LEU A 29 -21.72 5.56 -17.89
N PHE A 30 -21.00 6.67 -17.99
CA PHE A 30 -21.56 8.03 -18.04
C PHE A 30 -21.48 8.69 -19.43
N GLY A 31 -20.71 8.12 -20.37
CA GLY A 31 -20.51 8.62 -21.73
C GLY A 31 -19.12 9.22 -21.96
N PRO A 32 -18.65 9.34 -23.20
CA PRO A 32 -17.28 9.74 -23.53
C PRO A 32 -16.94 11.18 -23.13
N GLU A 33 -17.93 12.07 -23.09
CA GLU A 33 -17.78 13.47 -22.67
C GLU A 33 -17.86 13.65 -21.14
N ALA A 34 -17.99 12.56 -20.38
CA ALA A 34 -18.11 12.62 -18.93
C ALA A 34 -16.79 13.03 -18.29
N ASN A 35 -16.83 14.04 -17.43
CA ASN A 35 -15.68 14.44 -16.65
C ASN A 35 -15.48 13.49 -15.45
N ALA A 36 -14.42 12.68 -15.50
CA ALA A 36 -14.10 11.69 -14.46
C ALA A 36 -13.87 12.34 -13.09
N ASP A 37 -13.14 13.45 -13.03
CA ASP A 37 -12.85 14.13 -11.77
C ASP A 37 -14.14 14.58 -11.06
N ASN A 38 -15.09 15.16 -11.80
CA ASN A 38 -16.38 15.57 -11.24
C ASN A 38 -17.17 14.38 -10.66
N ILE A 39 -17.16 13.23 -11.34
CA ILE A 39 -17.86 12.02 -10.91
C ILE A 39 -17.18 11.40 -9.68
N ILE A 40 -15.85 11.36 -9.67
CA ILE A 40 -15.04 10.89 -8.56
C ILE A 40 -15.27 11.77 -7.33
N GLN A 41 -15.19 13.09 -7.46
CA GLN A 41 -15.41 14.03 -6.36
C GLN A 41 -16.83 13.96 -5.81
N TYR A 42 -17.83 13.86 -6.69
CA TYR A 42 -19.21 13.65 -6.29
C TYR A 42 -19.37 12.34 -5.50
N THR A 43 -18.77 11.25 -6.00
CA THR A 43 -18.84 9.93 -5.36
C THR A 43 -18.16 9.95 -4.01
N LYS A 44 -16.92 10.48 -3.94
CA LYS A 44 -16.15 10.66 -2.71
C LYS A 44 -16.97 11.36 -1.63
N LYS A 45 -17.54 12.53 -1.96
CA LYS A 45 -18.38 13.31 -1.03
C LYS A 45 -19.59 12.52 -0.51
N LYS A 46 -20.20 11.67 -1.34
CA LYS A 46 -21.37 10.88 -0.97
C LYS A 46 -21.04 9.63 -0.15
N GLN A 47 -19.81 9.11 -0.26
CA GLN A 47 -19.41 7.89 0.45
C GLN A 47 -18.96 8.13 1.90
N ILE A 48 -18.52 9.35 2.21
CA ILE A 48 -18.13 9.74 3.57
C ILE A 48 -19.27 9.46 4.57
N ASP A 49 -20.53 9.72 4.19
CA ASP A 49 -21.71 9.48 5.04
C ASP A 49 -21.89 8.00 5.42
N TYR A 50 -21.29 7.08 4.66
CA TYR A 50 -21.32 5.63 4.91
C TYR A 50 -20.06 5.10 5.62
N GLY A 51 -19.12 5.99 5.96
CA GLY A 51 -17.82 5.61 6.51
C GLY A 51 -16.91 4.96 5.47
N LEU A 52 -17.06 5.33 4.20
CA LEU A 52 -16.18 4.93 3.12
C LEU A 52 -15.51 6.17 2.53
N ASP A 53 -14.31 6.01 1.97
CA ASP A 53 -13.65 7.07 1.21
C ASP A 53 -13.06 6.55 -0.10
N LEU A 54 -13.15 7.37 -1.14
CA LEU A 54 -12.55 7.08 -2.44
C LEU A 54 -11.22 7.81 -2.52
N VAL A 55 -10.13 7.07 -2.38
CA VAL A 55 -8.77 7.59 -2.26
C VAL A 55 -7.95 7.19 -3.47
N LYS A 56 -7.15 8.14 -3.98
CA LYS A 56 -6.10 7.86 -4.95
C LYS A 56 -4.80 7.61 -4.18
N TYR A 57 -4.19 6.46 -4.40
CA TYR A 57 -2.85 6.15 -3.92
C TYR A 57 -1.88 6.14 -5.10
N ILE A 58 -0.69 6.70 -4.90
CA ILE A 58 0.37 6.73 -5.91
C ILE A 58 1.40 5.66 -5.54
N ASP A 59 1.70 4.76 -6.47
CA ASP A 59 2.73 3.75 -6.25
C ASP A 59 4.08 4.41 -5.91
N GLN A 60 4.76 3.89 -4.89
CA GLN A 60 5.97 4.50 -4.34
C GLN A 60 7.18 4.39 -5.29
N VAL A 61 7.12 3.54 -6.32
CA VAL A 61 8.20 3.31 -7.28
C VAL A 61 7.80 3.76 -8.68
N SER A 62 6.69 3.26 -9.21
CA SER A 62 6.29 3.55 -10.59
C SER A 62 5.61 4.90 -10.76
N GLY A 63 5.05 5.47 -9.69
CA GLY A 63 4.21 6.67 -9.75
C GLY A 63 2.83 6.43 -10.34
N GLU A 64 2.46 5.17 -10.63
CA GLU A 64 1.13 4.86 -11.15
C GLU A 64 0.06 5.13 -10.09
N GLY A 65 -0.99 5.85 -10.48
CA GLY A 65 -2.11 6.17 -9.61
C GLY A 65 -3.18 5.09 -9.64
N CYS A 66 -3.55 4.58 -8.47
CA CYS A 66 -4.65 3.63 -8.28
C CYS A 66 -5.71 4.20 -7.33
N TRP A 67 -6.97 3.96 -7.66
CA TRP A 67 -8.12 4.35 -6.86
C TRP A 67 -8.62 3.19 -6.01
N TYR A 68 -8.83 3.46 -4.73
CA TYR A 68 -9.32 2.52 -3.74
C TYR A 68 -10.57 3.10 -3.05
N LEU A 69 -11.60 2.27 -2.91
CA LEU A 69 -12.72 2.57 -2.02
C LEU A 69 -12.43 1.92 -0.67
N ILE A 70 -11.98 2.71 0.29
CA ILE A 70 -11.52 2.24 1.60
C ILE A 70 -12.57 2.46 2.68
N ASN A 71 -12.54 1.63 3.72
CA ASN A 71 -13.30 1.88 4.94
C ASN A 71 -12.55 2.86 5.85
N THR A 72 -13.20 3.94 6.25
CA THR A 72 -12.60 4.98 7.11
C THR A 72 -12.92 4.81 8.59
N LYS A 73 -13.70 3.78 8.96
CA LYS A 73 -13.99 3.48 10.36
C LYS A 73 -12.74 2.98 11.07
N LYS A 74 -12.56 3.37 12.34
CA LYS A 74 -11.39 3.07 13.17
C LYS A 74 -11.04 1.57 13.29
N ASP A 75 -12.03 0.69 13.16
CA ASP A 75 -11.78 -0.75 13.03
C ASP A 75 -11.46 -1.10 11.58
N THR A 76 -10.34 -0.61 11.03
CA THR A 76 -9.92 -0.87 9.64
C THR A 76 -9.59 -2.36 9.42
N LEU A 77 -9.34 -3.12 10.49
CA LEU A 77 -9.24 -4.58 10.45
C LEU A 77 -10.59 -5.26 10.15
N SER A 78 -11.71 -4.56 10.30
CA SER A 78 -13.02 -5.05 9.84
C SER A 78 -13.03 -5.29 8.32
N ALA A 79 -12.23 -4.56 7.54
CA ALA A 79 -12.11 -4.78 6.10
C ALA A 79 -11.53 -6.16 5.78
N LEU A 80 -10.58 -6.65 6.58
CA LEU A 80 -10.05 -8.01 6.47
C LEU A 80 -11.13 -9.05 6.82
N SER A 81 -11.99 -8.73 7.77
CA SER A 81 -13.03 -9.64 8.29
C SER A 81 -14.15 -9.95 7.29
N THR A 82 -14.31 -9.15 6.23
CA THR A 82 -15.27 -9.45 5.15
C THR A 82 -14.74 -10.44 4.11
N THR A 83 -13.41 -10.57 4.01
CA THR A 83 -12.74 -11.30 2.91
C THR A 83 -11.99 -12.54 3.42
N PHE A 84 -11.55 -12.52 4.68
CA PHE A 84 -10.67 -13.50 5.26
C PHE A 84 -11.31 -14.20 6.45
N ASN A 85 -11.00 -15.49 6.61
CA ASN A 85 -11.41 -16.22 7.80
C ASN A 85 -10.54 -15.82 9.01
N GLN A 86 -10.93 -16.23 10.21
CA GLN A 86 -10.25 -15.84 11.45
C GLN A 86 -8.75 -16.19 11.46
N ASN A 87 -8.36 -17.36 10.94
CA ASN A 87 -6.97 -17.79 10.91
C ASN A 87 -6.15 -16.96 9.90
N GLU A 88 -6.75 -16.64 8.74
CA GLU A 88 -6.16 -15.73 7.75
C GLU A 88 -5.95 -14.32 8.33
N ILE A 89 -6.90 -13.82 9.11
CA ILE A 89 -6.79 -12.49 9.76
C ILE A 89 -5.66 -12.48 10.79
N VAL A 90 -5.53 -13.53 11.61
CA VAL A 90 -4.40 -13.64 12.54
C VAL A 90 -3.09 -13.71 11.76
N PHE A 91 -3.05 -14.52 10.70
CA PHE A 91 -1.86 -14.70 9.89
C PHE A 91 -1.41 -13.41 9.21
N ILE A 92 -2.31 -12.65 8.57
CA ILE A 92 -1.91 -11.40 7.92
C ILE A 92 -1.43 -10.35 8.93
N LYS A 93 -1.96 -10.33 10.16
CA LYS A 93 -1.43 -9.45 11.22
C LYS A 93 0.00 -9.79 11.58
N LEU A 94 0.32 -11.07 11.73
CA LEU A 94 1.69 -11.54 11.98
C LEU A 94 2.64 -11.21 10.82
N ILE A 95 2.14 -11.24 9.58
CA ILE A 95 2.91 -10.85 8.40
C ILE A 95 3.13 -9.32 8.38
N ILE A 96 2.10 -8.52 8.66
CA ILE A 96 2.22 -7.06 8.75
C ILE A 96 3.23 -6.68 9.82
N GLU A 97 3.13 -7.28 11.01
CA GLU A 97 4.08 -7.08 12.11
C GLU A 97 5.50 -7.40 11.66
N ALA A 98 5.73 -8.59 11.08
CA ALA A 98 7.05 -9.00 10.62
C ALA A 98 7.62 -8.12 9.50
N ILE A 99 6.77 -7.52 8.66
CA ILE A 99 7.18 -6.57 7.63
C ILE A 99 7.55 -5.22 8.25
N MET A 100 6.74 -4.72 9.18
CA MET A 100 6.93 -3.41 9.80
C MET A 100 8.14 -3.39 10.72
N THR A 101 8.36 -4.44 11.51
CA THR A 101 9.45 -4.51 12.48
C THR A 101 10.71 -5.19 11.91
N ASN A 102 10.84 -5.27 10.58
CA ASN A 102 12.04 -5.87 10.00
C ASN A 102 13.21 -4.91 10.08
N GLU A 103 14.40 -5.46 10.33
CA GLU A 103 15.63 -4.70 10.49
C GLU A 103 15.98 -3.91 9.22
N ASN A 104 16.79 -2.86 9.42
CA ASN A 104 17.38 -2.03 8.37
C ASN A 104 16.35 -1.39 7.43
N ASN A 105 15.15 -1.05 7.93
CA ASN A 105 14.07 -0.44 7.14
C ASN A 105 13.75 -1.23 5.86
N SER A 106 13.90 -2.55 5.91
CA SER A 106 13.75 -3.40 4.72
C SER A 106 12.29 -3.59 4.28
N PHE A 107 11.33 -3.25 5.16
CA PHE A 107 9.87 -3.32 4.95
C PHE A 107 9.40 -4.50 4.09
N SER A 108 10.02 -5.65 4.30
CA SER A 108 9.78 -6.83 3.49
C SER A 108 10.27 -8.06 4.23
N ILE A 109 9.65 -9.21 4.01
CA ILE A 109 10.12 -10.50 4.55
C ILE A 109 10.27 -11.52 3.44
N THR A 110 11.17 -12.48 3.60
CA THR A 110 11.30 -13.59 2.64
C THR A 110 10.07 -14.50 2.67
N TYR A 111 9.85 -15.22 1.58
CA TYR A 111 8.82 -16.26 1.50
C TYR A 111 8.92 -17.29 2.65
N HIS A 112 10.13 -17.69 3.02
CA HIS A 112 10.36 -18.66 4.11
C HIS A 112 10.07 -18.07 5.51
N GLU A 113 10.36 -16.80 5.75
CA GLU A 113 9.96 -16.11 6.99
C GLU A 113 8.44 -16.01 7.07
N ALA A 114 7.78 -15.63 5.97
CA ALA A 114 6.33 -15.56 5.90
C ALA A 114 5.67 -16.93 6.20
N LEU A 115 6.17 -18.03 5.63
CA LEU A 115 5.63 -19.37 5.93
C LEU A 115 5.87 -19.78 7.39
N ARG A 116 6.97 -19.38 8.02
CA ARG A 116 7.24 -19.70 9.43
C ARG A 116 6.24 -19.02 10.38
N LYS A 117 5.72 -17.85 10.01
CA LYS A 117 4.63 -17.17 10.77
C LYS A 117 3.35 -17.99 10.87
N ALA A 118 3.14 -19.01 10.03
CA ALA A 118 2.00 -19.92 10.16
C ALA A 118 1.97 -20.67 11.51
N ASN A 119 3.14 -20.97 12.08
CA ASN A 119 3.23 -21.67 13.36
C ASN A 119 2.72 -20.81 14.53
N GLU A 120 2.78 -19.48 14.40
CA GLU A 120 2.34 -18.51 15.40
C GLU A 120 0.81 -18.32 15.38
N VAL A 121 0.11 -18.82 14.35
CA VAL A 121 -1.37 -18.81 14.30
C VAL A 121 -1.97 -19.73 15.37
N GLY A 122 -1.22 -20.74 15.83
CA GLY A 122 -1.63 -21.62 16.93
C GLY A 122 -2.74 -22.62 16.58
N VAL A 123 -3.04 -22.81 15.28
CA VAL A 123 -4.09 -23.72 14.79
C VAL A 123 -3.47 -24.89 14.03
N SER A 124 -3.76 -26.13 14.46
CA SER A 124 -3.14 -27.34 13.91
C SER A 124 -3.42 -27.57 12.42
N THR A 125 -4.52 -27.05 11.88
CA THR A 125 -4.85 -27.13 10.45
C THR A 125 -4.23 -26.02 9.61
N PHE A 126 -3.77 -24.93 10.24
CA PHE A 126 -3.15 -23.80 9.54
C PHE A 126 -1.63 -24.01 9.43
N LYS A 127 -1.23 -24.83 8.45
CA LYS A 127 0.19 -25.16 8.18
C LYS A 127 0.69 -24.52 6.89
N ALA A 128 1.93 -24.82 6.50
CA ALA A 128 2.59 -24.26 5.32
C ALA A 128 1.73 -24.22 4.04
N LYS A 129 0.95 -25.27 3.75
CA LYS A 129 0.08 -25.31 2.55
C LYS A 129 -1.06 -24.28 2.62
N GLU A 130 -1.69 -24.11 3.77
CA GLU A 130 -2.76 -23.12 3.94
C GLU A 130 -2.18 -21.71 4.01
N ALA A 131 -1.06 -21.53 4.69
CA ALA A 131 -0.32 -20.28 4.73
C ALA A 131 0.10 -19.80 3.33
N GLN A 132 0.61 -20.69 2.48
CA GLN A 132 0.94 -20.37 1.09
C GLN A 132 -0.29 -19.85 0.32
N LYS A 133 -1.42 -20.57 0.39
CA LYS A 133 -2.66 -20.12 -0.26
C LYS A 133 -3.12 -18.77 0.27
N SER A 134 -2.99 -18.52 1.57
CA SER A 134 -3.33 -17.24 2.18
C SER A 134 -2.42 -16.12 1.68
N LEU A 135 -1.11 -16.35 1.56
CA LEU A 135 -0.17 -15.36 0.99
C LEU A 135 -0.51 -15.02 -0.47
N GLU A 136 -0.79 -16.03 -1.29
CA GLU A 136 -1.23 -15.85 -2.68
C GLU A 136 -2.54 -15.05 -2.74
N LYS A 137 -3.48 -15.35 -1.85
CA LYS A 137 -4.74 -14.62 -1.71
C LYS A 137 -4.48 -13.16 -1.29
N PHE A 138 -3.65 -12.90 -0.28
CA PHE A 138 -3.33 -11.54 0.16
C PHE A 138 -2.68 -10.71 -0.94
N ALA A 139 -1.78 -11.31 -1.73
CA ALA A 139 -1.16 -10.67 -2.90
C ALA A 139 -2.19 -10.35 -3.99
N LYS A 140 -3.04 -11.32 -4.33
CA LYS A 140 -4.16 -11.12 -5.26
C LYS A 140 -5.16 -10.07 -4.78
N GLU A 141 -5.30 -9.90 -3.47
CA GLU A 141 -6.16 -8.91 -2.81
C GLU A 141 -5.47 -7.55 -2.59
N GLN A 142 -4.21 -7.41 -3.01
CA GLN A 142 -3.36 -6.21 -2.88
C GLN A 142 -3.05 -5.78 -1.45
N TRP A 143 -3.28 -6.65 -0.47
CA TRP A 143 -2.81 -6.43 0.90
C TRP A 143 -1.30 -6.61 1.01
N LEU A 144 -0.78 -7.57 0.24
CA LEU A 144 0.65 -7.79 0.08
C LEU A 144 1.07 -7.55 -1.36
N GLU A 145 2.32 -7.23 -1.54
CA GLU A 145 3.03 -7.31 -2.81
C GLU A 145 4.04 -8.45 -2.73
N SER A 146 4.26 -9.16 -3.83
CA SER A 146 5.30 -10.19 -3.94
C SER A 146 6.33 -9.72 -4.95
N ASP A 147 7.55 -9.45 -4.51
CA ASP A 147 8.68 -9.11 -5.37
C ASP A 147 9.89 -9.99 -5.05
N LYS A 148 10.48 -10.61 -6.08
CA LYS A 148 11.71 -11.44 -5.98
C LYS A 148 11.76 -12.41 -4.80
N GLY A 149 10.65 -13.09 -4.50
CA GLY A 149 10.56 -14.07 -3.40
C GLY A 149 10.43 -13.45 -2.00
N ARG A 150 10.08 -12.17 -1.92
CA ARG A 150 9.79 -11.43 -0.70
C ARG A 150 8.38 -10.86 -0.75
N PHE A 151 7.80 -10.65 0.43
CA PHE A 151 6.51 -9.99 0.62
C PHE A 151 6.69 -8.62 1.26
N LEU A 152 5.92 -7.65 0.77
CA LEU A 152 5.83 -6.28 1.28
C LEU A 152 4.36 -5.91 1.49
N LEU A 153 4.09 -4.81 2.18
CA LEU A 153 2.74 -4.25 2.19
C LEU A 153 2.36 -3.74 0.80
N GLY A 154 1.20 -4.14 0.30
CA GLY A 154 0.66 -3.60 -0.94
C GLY A 154 0.06 -2.20 -0.76
N ASN A 155 -0.14 -1.50 -1.87
CA ASN A 155 -0.69 -0.13 -1.88
C ASN A 155 -2.06 -0.03 -1.19
N ARG A 156 -2.90 -1.08 -1.32
CA ARG A 156 -4.17 -1.14 -0.60
C ARG A 156 -3.96 -1.15 0.91
N ALA A 157 -3.04 -1.96 1.42
CA ALA A 157 -2.76 -2.03 2.85
C ALA A 157 -2.25 -0.70 3.39
N LEU A 158 -1.35 -0.03 2.67
CA LEU A 158 -0.80 1.27 3.08
C LEU A 158 -1.86 2.38 3.12
N CYS A 159 -2.83 2.33 2.21
CA CYS A 159 -3.94 3.28 2.17
C CYS A 159 -5.02 2.96 3.22
N GLU A 160 -5.50 1.72 3.25
CA GLU A 160 -6.64 1.29 4.06
C GLU A 160 -6.27 1.07 5.54
N LEU A 161 -5.04 0.63 5.84
CA LEU A 161 -4.56 0.41 7.21
C LEU A 161 -3.73 1.58 7.74
N ARG A 162 -3.70 2.74 7.08
CA ARG A 162 -2.81 3.85 7.49
C ARG A 162 -2.92 4.19 8.98
N VAL A 163 -4.14 4.33 9.49
CA VAL A 163 -4.39 4.64 10.92
C VAL A 163 -3.89 3.50 11.82
N TYR A 164 -4.19 2.25 11.44
CA TYR A 164 -3.71 1.08 12.17
C TYR A 164 -2.18 1.02 12.22
N LEU A 165 -1.50 1.27 11.10
CA LEU A 165 -0.03 1.23 11.04
C LEU A 165 0.59 2.32 11.95
N LEU A 166 0.02 3.52 11.94
CA LEU A 166 0.45 4.62 12.83
C LEU A 166 0.21 4.30 14.31
N ASP A 167 -0.92 3.70 14.64
CA ASP A 167 -1.30 3.43 16.03
C ASP A 167 -0.48 2.29 16.65
N PHE A 168 -0.13 1.27 15.86
CA PHE A 168 0.51 0.04 16.35
C PHE A 168 2.01 -0.05 16.10
N TYR A 169 2.54 0.67 15.11
CA TYR A 169 3.97 0.64 14.77
C TYR A 169 4.58 2.05 14.66
N PRO A 170 4.29 3.01 15.55
CA PRO A 170 4.67 4.42 15.39
C PRO A 170 6.18 4.62 15.21
N GLU A 171 7.00 3.81 15.88
CA GLU A 171 8.47 3.91 15.84
C GLU A 171 9.07 3.39 14.51
N GLU A 172 8.33 2.55 13.79
CA GLU A 172 8.76 1.98 12.50
C GLU A 172 8.27 2.82 11.31
N ILE A 173 7.48 3.88 11.54
CA ILE A 173 6.93 4.69 10.46
C ILE A 173 7.97 5.67 9.96
N LEU A 174 8.30 5.55 8.67
CA LEU A 174 8.97 6.58 7.90
C LEU A 174 7.92 7.33 7.08
N ASP A 175 7.87 8.66 7.20
CA ASP A 175 7.02 9.49 6.34
C ASP A 175 7.88 10.12 5.22
N CYS A 176 7.39 10.01 3.98
CA CYS A 176 7.96 10.74 2.86
C CYS A 176 7.82 12.24 3.09
N TYR A 177 8.93 12.98 3.20
CA TYR A 177 8.89 14.42 3.54
C TYR A 177 8.27 15.30 2.43
N VAL A 178 8.00 14.74 1.25
CA VAL A 178 7.38 15.42 0.11
C VAL A 178 5.86 15.27 0.14
N CYS A 179 5.35 14.04 0.30
CA CYS A 179 3.92 13.75 0.17
C CYS A 179 3.23 13.40 1.51
N ASN A 180 3.98 13.26 2.60
CA ASN A 180 3.51 12.91 3.96
C ASN A 180 2.76 11.56 4.05
N ASN A 181 3.03 10.65 3.12
CA ASN A 181 2.57 9.26 3.18
C ASN A 181 3.70 8.34 3.66
N ILE A 182 3.31 7.19 4.24
CA ILE A 182 4.24 6.17 4.74
C ILE A 182 5.17 5.73 3.61
N ALA A 183 6.47 5.73 3.87
CA ALA A 183 7.54 5.31 2.98
C ALA A 183 8.01 3.91 3.36
N THR A 184 7.64 2.93 2.54
CA THR A 184 8.14 1.56 2.62
C THR A 184 9.03 1.20 1.43
N LYS A 185 9.17 2.09 0.44
CA LYS A 185 10.10 1.97 -0.70
C LYS A 185 10.69 3.33 -1.04
N GLY A 186 12.02 3.45 -1.02
CA GLY A 186 12.70 4.72 -1.34
C GLY A 186 14.02 4.89 -0.62
N PHE A 187 14.29 6.11 -0.15
CA PHE A 187 15.57 6.48 0.45
C PHE A 187 15.41 7.19 1.80
N ILE A 188 16.28 6.89 2.75
CA ILE A 188 16.44 7.61 4.02
C ILE A 188 17.82 8.24 4.10
N CYS A 189 17.89 9.52 4.44
CA CYS A 189 19.18 10.20 4.56
C CYS A 189 19.81 9.95 5.93
N GLY A 190 20.98 9.30 5.97
CA GLY A 190 21.75 9.07 7.21
C GLY A 190 22.21 10.33 7.95
N TYR A 191 22.13 11.50 7.31
CA TYR A 191 22.54 12.77 7.93
C TYR A 191 21.39 13.62 8.48
N CYS A 192 20.24 13.64 7.81
CA CYS A 192 19.10 14.46 8.23
C CYS A 192 17.86 13.65 8.61
N GLY A 193 17.91 12.32 8.51
CA GLY A 193 16.85 11.39 8.89
C GLY A 193 15.61 11.41 8.01
N LYS A 194 15.55 12.28 6.99
CA LYS A 194 14.36 12.39 6.13
C LYS A 194 14.27 11.22 5.16
N ALA A 195 13.08 10.63 5.09
CA ALA A 195 12.71 9.59 4.13
C ALA A 195 11.97 10.17 2.92
N ILE A 196 12.16 9.58 1.74
CA ILE A 196 11.48 9.96 0.50
C ILE A 196 11.19 8.71 -0.34
N HIS A 197 10.02 8.65 -0.99
CA HIS A 197 9.71 7.55 -1.91
C HIS A 197 10.62 7.56 -3.14
N THR A 198 10.86 6.39 -3.74
CA THR A 198 11.62 6.27 -5.01
C THR A 198 11.03 7.18 -6.10
N PHE A 199 9.71 7.13 -6.28
CA PHE A 199 9.01 7.98 -7.25
C PHE A 199 9.14 9.47 -6.93
N CYS A 200 8.86 9.88 -5.68
CA CYS A 200 8.96 11.29 -5.27
C CYS A 200 10.39 11.85 -5.44
N HIS A 201 11.41 11.03 -5.18
CA HIS A 201 12.79 11.42 -5.41
C HIS A 201 13.08 11.54 -6.90
N THR A 202 12.67 10.54 -7.70
CA THR A 202 12.87 10.53 -9.15
C THR A 202 12.27 11.76 -9.82
N GLU A 203 11.02 12.12 -9.48
CA GLU A 203 10.33 13.29 -10.02
C GLU A 203 10.99 14.64 -9.70
N LEU A 204 11.69 14.73 -8.57
CA LEU A 204 12.34 15.96 -8.10
C LEU A 204 13.83 16.02 -8.44
N SER A 205 14.43 14.88 -8.76
CA SER A 205 15.84 14.76 -9.10
C SER A 205 16.11 15.04 -10.59
N ASN A 206 17.36 15.30 -10.89
CA ASN A 206 17.94 15.35 -12.22
C ASN A 206 19.27 14.58 -12.20
N GLU A 207 19.93 14.47 -13.35
CA GLU A 207 21.19 13.73 -13.48
C GLU A 207 22.29 14.13 -12.48
N LYS A 208 22.26 15.38 -11.95
CA LYS A 208 23.29 15.89 -11.05
C LYS A 208 23.03 15.60 -9.58
N ASN A 209 21.81 15.25 -9.20
CA ASN A 209 21.42 15.09 -7.79
C ASN A 209 20.67 13.78 -7.50
N SER A 210 20.72 12.80 -8.41
CA SER A 210 20.11 11.48 -8.19
C SER A 210 20.72 10.75 -6.98
N GLY A 211 22.03 10.89 -6.77
CA GLY A 211 22.74 10.24 -5.66
C GLY A 211 22.72 11.00 -4.33
N VAL A 212 22.02 12.13 -4.23
CA VAL A 212 22.06 12.98 -3.02
C VAL A 212 20.69 13.18 -2.40
N CYS A 213 20.69 13.43 -1.09
CA CYS A 213 19.51 13.86 -0.37
C CYS A 213 19.07 15.25 -0.83
N LEU A 214 17.90 15.33 -1.48
CA LEU A 214 17.33 16.59 -2.00
C LEU A 214 16.94 17.60 -0.90
N ASN A 215 17.03 17.22 0.37
CA ASN A 215 16.80 18.12 1.50
C ASN A 215 18.09 18.77 2.05
N CYS A 216 19.21 18.03 2.11
CA CYS A 216 20.45 18.53 2.74
C CYS A 216 21.69 18.46 1.84
N ASN A 217 21.54 18.01 0.59
CA ASN A 217 22.57 17.90 -0.45
C ASN A 217 23.77 17.01 -0.09
N LYS A 218 23.61 16.10 0.89
CA LYS A 218 24.63 15.09 1.20
C LYS A 218 24.35 13.81 0.42
N ASP A 219 25.41 13.13 0.01
CA ASP A 219 25.32 11.85 -0.69
C ASP A 219 24.58 10.81 0.15
N TYR A 220 23.74 10.00 -0.50
CA TYR A 220 23.17 8.82 0.13
C TYR A 220 24.26 7.75 0.30
N ASP A 221 24.19 7.03 1.41
CA ASP A 221 24.97 5.81 1.60
C ASP A 221 24.30 4.67 0.81
N PRO A 222 24.98 4.07 -0.20
CA PRO A 222 24.40 2.99 -1.00
C PRO A 222 24.03 1.74 -0.19
N THR A 223 24.59 1.57 1.01
CA THR A 223 24.35 0.41 1.87
C THR A 223 23.21 0.64 2.86
N ASP A 224 23.12 1.84 3.45
CA ASP A 224 22.23 2.10 4.58
C ASP A 224 21.09 3.10 4.28
N SER A 225 21.12 3.77 3.11
CA SER A 225 20.09 4.76 2.77
C SER A 225 18.89 4.18 2.03
N VAL A 226 18.84 2.87 1.79
CA VAL A 226 17.76 2.24 1.02
C VAL A 226 16.62 1.83 1.95
N ILE A 227 15.39 2.22 1.62
CA ILE A 227 14.16 1.80 2.30
C ILE A 227 13.47 0.76 1.41
N GLY A 228 13.16 -0.42 1.95
CA GLY A 228 12.41 -1.43 1.22
C GLY A 228 13.22 -2.14 0.12
N LEU A 229 12.49 -2.72 -0.84
CA LEU A 229 13.07 -3.26 -2.07
C LEU A 229 13.04 -2.18 -3.14
N VAL A 230 14.17 -1.51 -3.35
CA VAL A 230 14.31 -0.47 -4.38
C VAL A 230 14.95 -1.05 -5.63
N VAL A 231 14.46 -0.62 -6.79
CA VAL A 231 14.86 -1.15 -8.11
C VAL A 231 16.18 -0.56 -8.59
N SER A 232 16.63 0.54 -7.98
CA SER A 232 17.86 1.27 -8.33
C SER A 232 18.58 1.75 -7.08
N SER A 233 19.89 1.57 -7.04
CA SER A 233 20.76 2.27 -6.09
C SER A 233 20.66 3.78 -6.30
N PRO A 234 20.79 4.60 -5.24
CA PRO A 234 20.89 6.06 -5.38
C PRO A 234 22.05 6.46 -6.30
#